data_AF-A0A0D2FMS8-F1
#
_entry.id   AF-A0A0D2FMS8-F1
#
_cell.length_a   1.000
_cell.length_b   1.000
_cell.length_c   1.000
_cell.angle_alpha   90.00
_cell.angle_beta   90.00
_cell.angle_gamma   90.00
#
_symmetry.space_group_name_H-M   'P 1'
#
loop_
_entity.id
_entity.type
_entity.pdbx_description
1 polymer ?
#
loop_
_entity_poly.entity_id
_entity_poly.type
_entity_poly.pdbx_seq_one_letter_code
_entity_poly.pdbx_strand_id
1 'polypeptide(L)'
;MTSLPLTAGAKEPGVATDEISSGLLPVRSDHNDTLFDVLNISRSAHELQIGKPERRSLELDNLIEALCSGPPWKSLQGCRRHECIEQIHWDGAKILADPRLSPLYKEHFQPYMANCLEVLECWSYDGVTTVRRDHNFRLVRLDDNNQQDKPGEFEARLRSWLRRQGQYNALKPEESGALKGGIRLVMCDRPNAAARMTINRDAFEAIEAEFHLHEETLPAFLREAGSFLMQKVTGKNGETTKVQIVVKVAQHMEIANHLLSLTYDVARNWTDAFICGDGILFERLCDGGRWGLGRQQEQLVAPLISTPDLWTKPLLLPALILHVSERRMLRAFASIRKRGVEVEDRLGVAWVGWPRDGRKPSSWPLDIDVKWSTRELHSLLPRVQFMLDKSAWQASFARWLLEAGDKLAADPSLNKETASEELRGTVESVASGFEAMHEYFEIRRGRLQSHIDLLFHVVAQRDALTNLEVASSTKQDSISMSTFTFITAIFLPPTFVATLFSMSMFDWSNGDRSSGHVSDKFWIFWAIAVPLTATTILCWYLWYRHTYQEWQGKFGRHRLDKRAGHDAIGSDEGVTSKPKDKQHLLFKRRRDDSIGRRNPAASV
;
A
#
# COMPACT_ATOMS: atom_id res chain seq x y z
N MET A 1 -53.89 -5.16 -7.52
CA MET A 1 -54.27 -3.93 -8.23
C MET A 1 -52.98 -3.14 -8.39
N THR A 2 -52.40 -2.82 -9.54
CA THR A 2 -52.80 -2.76 -10.97
C THR A 2 -51.48 -2.35 -11.68
N SER A 3 -50.83 -3.18 -12.50
CA SER A 3 -50.88 -3.22 -14.00
C SER A 3 -50.66 -1.84 -14.65
N LEU A 4 -49.56 -1.51 -15.38
CA LEU A 4 -49.14 -1.84 -16.78
C LEU A 4 -48.28 -0.63 -17.30
N PRO A 5 -47.73 -0.52 -18.55
CA PRO A 5 -47.19 -1.49 -19.52
C PRO A 5 -45.87 -1.07 -20.25
N LEU A 6 -45.39 -1.99 -21.11
CA LEU A 6 -44.35 -1.92 -22.16
C LEU A 6 -44.68 -1.04 -23.39
N THR A 7 -43.62 -0.70 -24.17
CA THR A 7 -43.43 -0.64 -25.67
C THR A 7 -42.53 0.57 -26.04
N ALA A 8 -41.65 0.64 -27.04
CA ALA A 8 -41.16 -0.18 -28.17
C ALA A 8 -39.74 0.37 -28.53
N GLY A 9 -38.80 -0.36 -29.14
CA GLY A 9 -38.69 -0.52 -30.59
C GLY A 9 -37.22 -0.32 -31.06
N ALA A 10 -36.77 -1.17 -31.98
CA ALA A 10 -35.38 -1.38 -32.39
C ALA A 10 -34.83 -0.38 -33.42
N LYS A 11 -33.48 -0.29 -33.52
CA LYS A 11 -32.73 -0.09 -34.78
C LYS A 11 -31.22 -0.33 -34.61
N GLU A 12 -30.72 -1.37 -35.26
CA GLU A 12 -29.33 -1.56 -35.74
C GLU A 12 -29.21 -0.94 -37.16
N PRO A 13 -28.00 -0.66 -37.75
CA PRO A 13 -27.05 -1.71 -38.14
C PRO A 13 -25.54 -1.35 -38.27
N GLY A 14 -24.71 -2.40 -38.40
CA GLY A 14 -23.64 -2.46 -39.41
C GLY A 14 -22.18 -2.32 -38.94
N VAL A 15 -21.51 -3.45 -38.68
CA VAL A 15 -20.04 -3.54 -38.74
C VAL A 15 -19.67 -4.58 -39.79
N ALA A 16 -18.93 -4.12 -40.80
CA ALA A 16 -18.40 -4.91 -41.89
C ALA A 16 -17.20 -5.74 -41.43
N THR A 17 -17.21 -6.98 -41.88
CA THR A 17 -16.10 -7.94 -41.94
C THR A 17 -15.12 -7.57 -43.04
N ASP A 18 -13.82 -7.72 -42.80
CA ASP A 18 -12.87 -8.14 -43.83
C ASP A 18 -11.78 -9.03 -43.20
N GLU A 19 -11.65 -10.22 -43.78
CA GLU A 19 -10.63 -11.24 -43.52
C GLU A 19 -9.29 -10.84 -44.13
N ILE A 20 -8.15 -11.15 -43.48
CA ILE A 20 -6.95 -11.73 -44.14
C ILE A 20 -6.21 -12.65 -43.14
N SER A 21 -6.52 -13.95 -43.27
CA SER A 21 -5.65 -15.14 -43.30
C SER A 21 -4.32 -15.23 -42.51
N SER A 22 -4.28 -16.27 -41.67
CA SER A 22 -3.31 -17.39 -41.63
C SER A 22 -1.87 -17.18 -41.14
N GLY A 23 -1.51 -17.93 -40.09
CA GLY A 23 -0.13 -18.24 -39.73
C GLY A 23 0.04 -18.92 -38.36
N LEU A 24 -0.40 -20.18 -38.24
CA LEU A 24 -0.02 -21.07 -37.13
C LEU A 24 1.49 -21.35 -37.15
N LEU A 25 2.13 -21.46 -35.98
CA LEU A 25 3.07 -22.53 -35.57
C LEU A 25 3.52 -22.32 -34.09
N PRO A 26 4.15 -23.31 -33.42
CA PRO A 26 3.64 -23.88 -32.17
C PRO A 26 4.44 -23.52 -30.91
N VAL A 27 3.79 -23.77 -29.77
CA VAL A 27 4.40 -23.88 -28.45
C VAL A 27 5.42 -25.03 -28.42
N ARG A 28 6.66 -24.72 -28.05
CA ARG A 28 7.61 -25.69 -27.50
C ARG A 28 8.12 -25.14 -26.17
N SER A 29 7.76 -25.83 -25.10
CA SER A 29 8.30 -25.64 -23.76
C SER A 29 9.72 -26.20 -23.71
N ASP A 30 10.68 -25.39 -23.30
CA ASP A 30 11.86 -25.88 -22.56
C ASP A 30 12.27 -24.82 -21.54
N HIS A 31 12.67 -25.32 -20.38
CA HIS A 31 12.87 -24.60 -19.13
C HIS A 31 14.11 -23.69 -19.10
N ASN A 32 14.06 -22.72 -18.18
CA ASN A 32 15.15 -21.97 -17.55
C ASN A 32 15.70 -20.70 -18.23
N ASP A 33 14.91 -19.63 -18.45
CA ASP A 33 15.51 -18.30 -18.74
C ASP A 33 14.72 -17.04 -18.27
N THR A 34 13.66 -17.16 -17.47
CA THR A 34 12.80 -15.99 -17.14
C THR A 34 13.36 -15.02 -16.09
N LEU A 35 14.54 -15.29 -15.51
CA LEU A 35 15.16 -14.39 -14.51
C LEU A 35 16.20 -13.44 -15.13
N PHE A 36 16.77 -13.80 -16.29
CA PHE A 36 17.72 -12.95 -17.02
C PHE A 36 17.04 -11.96 -17.98
N ASP A 37 15.87 -12.29 -18.53
CA ASP A 37 15.18 -11.39 -19.46
C ASP A 37 14.52 -10.17 -18.79
N VAL A 38 14.07 -10.30 -17.54
CA VAL A 38 13.55 -9.15 -16.77
C VAL A 38 14.68 -8.19 -16.37
N LEU A 39 15.89 -8.71 -16.14
CA LEU A 39 17.09 -7.90 -15.90
C LEU A 39 17.61 -7.26 -17.20
N ASN A 40 17.50 -7.94 -18.34
CA ASN A 40 17.90 -7.38 -19.64
C ASN A 40 16.93 -6.31 -20.15
N ILE A 41 15.62 -6.39 -19.90
CA ILE A 41 14.69 -5.29 -20.23
C ILE A 41 15.04 -4.02 -19.42
N SER A 42 15.51 -4.16 -18.18
CA SER A 42 15.98 -3.03 -17.37
C SER A 42 17.33 -2.46 -17.86
N ARG A 43 18.23 -3.31 -18.34
CA ARG A 43 19.52 -2.87 -18.92
C ARG A 43 19.35 -2.20 -20.29
N SER A 44 18.49 -2.76 -21.15
CA SER A 44 18.21 -2.22 -22.48
C SER A 44 17.40 -0.93 -22.44
N ALA A 45 16.48 -0.74 -21.47
CA ALA A 45 15.79 0.54 -21.31
C ALA A 45 16.73 1.65 -20.81
N HIS A 46 17.74 1.30 -20.00
CA HIS A 46 18.74 2.26 -19.53
C HIS A 46 19.82 2.57 -20.59
N GLU A 47 20.16 1.60 -21.46
CA GLU A 47 21.12 1.77 -22.56
C GLU A 47 20.51 2.35 -23.86
N LEU A 48 19.20 2.20 -24.11
CA LEU A 48 18.53 2.78 -25.29
C LEU A 48 18.16 4.27 -25.13
N GLN A 49 18.18 4.82 -23.90
CA GLN A 49 17.95 6.25 -23.65
C GLN A 49 19.22 7.07 -23.42
N ILE A 50 20.35 6.42 -23.15
CA ILE A 50 21.64 7.09 -23.01
C ILE A 50 22.44 6.77 -24.26
N GLY A 51 22.40 7.68 -25.22
CA GLY A 51 23.34 7.66 -26.36
C GLY A 51 24.77 7.48 -25.86
N LYS A 52 25.63 6.89 -26.70
CA LYS A 52 27.07 6.71 -26.43
C LYS A 52 27.63 7.94 -25.68
N PRO A 53 28.51 7.77 -24.68
CA PRO A 53 29.04 8.89 -23.90
C PRO A 53 29.98 9.73 -24.78
N GLU A 54 29.40 10.60 -25.61
CA GLU A 54 30.13 11.62 -26.33
C GLU A 54 30.46 12.75 -25.36
N ARG A 55 31.75 12.84 -25.00
CA ARG A 55 32.45 14.01 -24.42
C ARG A 55 31.66 14.88 -23.41
N ARG A 56 31.47 14.38 -22.19
CA ARG A 56 31.13 15.20 -21.00
C ARG A 56 32.28 16.10 -20.48
N SER A 57 33.48 16.03 -21.06
CA SER A 57 34.64 16.81 -20.57
C SER A 57 34.49 18.31 -20.82
N LEU A 58 33.91 18.72 -21.96
CA LEU A 58 33.68 20.14 -22.26
C LEU A 58 32.60 20.78 -21.37
N GLU A 59 31.60 20.01 -20.91
CA GLU A 59 30.59 20.52 -19.96
C GLU A 59 31.16 20.65 -18.55
N LEU A 60 32.03 19.73 -18.13
CA LEU A 60 32.65 19.79 -16.81
C LEU A 60 33.64 20.96 -16.70
N ASP A 61 34.45 21.21 -17.73
CA ASP A 61 35.37 22.35 -17.73
C ASP A 61 34.62 23.69 -17.73
N ASN A 62 33.53 23.81 -18.51
CA ASN A 62 32.66 24.98 -18.48
C ASN A 62 31.92 25.14 -17.13
N LEU A 63 31.50 24.04 -16.51
CA LEU A 63 30.89 24.04 -15.18
C LEU A 63 31.91 24.45 -14.11
N ILE A 64 33.14 23.94 -14.20
CA ILE A 64 34.26 24.30 -13.32
C ILE A 64 34.58 25.79 -13.50
N GLU A 65 34.71 26.29 -14.73
CA GLU A 65 34.92 27.72 -14.98
C GLU A 65 33.78 28.58 -14.45
N ALA A 66 32.52 28.16 -14.63
CA ALA A 66 31.36 28.84 -14.06
C ALA A 66 31.39 28.86 -12.51
N LEU A 67 31.69 27.73 -11.87
CA LEU A 67 31.83 27.60 -10.42
C LEU A 67 33.03 28.40 -9.87
N CYS A 68 34.14 28.46 -10.61
CA CYS A 68 35.33 29.23 -10.27
C CYS A 68 35.16 30.74 -10.50
N SER A 69 34.26 31.15 -11.40
CA SER A 69 33.96 32.56 -11.67
C SER A 69 33.01 33.19 -10.64
N GLY A 70 32.26 32.36 -9.90
CA GLY A 70 31.36 32.80 -8.83
C GLY A 70 32.09 33.10 -7.51
N PRO A 71 31.46 33.85 -6.59
CA PRO A 71 32.00 34.04 -5.25
C PRO A 71 32.14 32.68 -4.54
N PRO A 72 33.28 32.38 -3.90
CA PRO A 72 33.49 31.09 -3.25
C PRO A 72 32.50 30.88 -2.11
N TRP A 73 31.91 29.68 -2.05
CA TRP A 73 31.02 29.28 -0.97
C TRP A 73 31.79 29.26 0.37
N LYS A 74 31.23 29.87 1.41
CA LYS A 74 31.87 29.98 2.74
C LYS A 74 31.82 28.69 3.55
N SER A 75 30.90 27.78 3.23
CA SER A 75 30.68 26.51 3.92
C SER A 75 30.11 25.47 2.94
N LEU A 76 30.32 24.17 3.23
CA LEU A 76 29.66 23.08 2.51
C LEU A 76 28.12 23.16 2.64
N GLN A 77 27.63 23.63 3.78
CA GLN A 77 26.21 23.87 4.04
C GLN A 77 25.66 24.97 3.13
N GLY A 78 26.41 26.05 2.91
CA GLY A 78 26.06 27.13 1.99
C GLY A 78 25.98 26.68 0.53
N CYS A 79 26.89 25.80 0.09
CA CYS A 79 26.82 25.19 -1.24
C CYS A 79 25.54 24.35 -1.40
N ARG A 80 25.25 23.47 -0.43
CA ARG A 80 24.01 22.67 -0.42
C ARG A 80 22.76 23.54 -0.37
N ARG A 81 22.78 24.64 0.39
CA ARG A 81 21.67 25.60 0.47
C ARG A 81 21.37 26.16 -0.92
N HIS A 82 22.40 26.54 -1.68
CA HIS A 82 22.21 27.06 -3.03
C HIS A 82 21.55 26.04 -3.97
N GLU A 83 22.05 24.80 -3.99
CA GLU A 83 21.47 23.71 -4.77
C GLU A 83 20.00 23.44 -4.39
N CYS A 84 19.66 23.54 -3.12
CA CYS A 84 18.29 23.32 -2.65
C CYS A 84 17.32 24.42 -3.12
N ILE A 85 17.78 25.68 -3.20
CA ILE A 85 16.95 26.79 -3.68
C ILE A 85 16.51 26.56 -5.12
N GLU A 86 17.39 26.03 -5.97
CA GLU A 86 17.09 25.73 -7.38
C GLU A 86 16.11 24.56 -7.54
N GLN A 87 16.12 23.61 -6.61
CA GLN A 87 15.22 22.45 -6.62
C GLN A 87 13.82 22.76 -6.09
N ILE A 88 13.68 23.79 -5.23
CA ILE A 88 12.40 24.16 -4.64
C ILE A 88 11.61 25.03 -5.62
N HIS A 89 10.35 24.65 -5.86
CA HIS A 89 9.41 25.49 -6.59
C HIS A 89 8.78 26.51 -5.64
N TRP A 90 9.12 27.78 -5.88
CA TRP A 90 8.66 28.94 -5.11
C TRP A 90 7.42 29.64 -5.70
N ASP A 91 7.00 29.22 -6.91
CA ASP A 91 5.92 29.85 -7.68
C ASP A 91 4.72 28.92 -7.79
N GLY A 92 3.64 29.29 -7.10
CA GLY A 92 2.37 28.55 -7.07
C GLY A 92 1.75 28.36 -8.46
N ALA A 93 1.84 29.36 -9.35
CA ALA A 93 1.24 29.28 -10.68
C ALA A 93 1.94 28.23 -11.55
N LYS A 94 3.27 28.14 -11.46
CA LYS A 94 4.06 27.09 -12.13
C LYS A 94 3.76 25.70 -11.57
N ILE A 95 3.45 25.60 -10.27
CA ILE A 95 3.12 24.33 -9.61
C ILE A 95 1.80 23.73 -10.17
N LEU A 96 0.75 24.52 -10.37
CA LEU A 96 -0.52 24.02 -10.93
C LEU A 96 -0.46 23.76 -12.44
N ALA A 97 0.38 24.49 -13.15
CA ALA A 97 0.62 24.27 -14.57
C ALA A 97 1.34 22.94 -14.85
N ASP A 98 1.90 22.28 -13.82
CA ASP A 98 2.57 20.98 -13.96
C ASP A 98 1.59 19.92 -14.50
N PRO A 99 1.87 19.32 -15.68
CA PRO A 99 1.05 18.26 -16.25
C PRO A 99 1.06 16.97 -15.42
N ARG A 100 2.05 16.78 -14.53
CA ARG A 100 2.17 15.59 -13.67
C ARG A 100 1.26 15.63 -12.45
N LEU A 101 0.68 16.78 -12.10
CA LEU A 101 -0.22 16.91 -10.96
C LEU A 101 -1.62 16.39 -11.34
N SER A 102 -2.19 15.49 -10.53
CA SER A 102 -3.51 14.92 -10.83
C SER A 102 -4.61 15.99 -10.79
N PRO A 103 -5.72 15.83 -11.54
CA PRO A 103 -6.84 16.79 -11.50
C PRO A 103 -7.40 17.01 -10.10
N LEU A 104 -7.54 15.93 -9.30
CA LEU A 104 -7.98 16.01 -7.90
C LEU A 104 -7.05 16.87 -7.05
N TYR A 105 -5.73 16.71 -7.22
CA TYR A 105 -4.76 17.54 -6.51
C TYR A 105 -4.76 18.97 -7.03
N LYS A 106 -4.95 19.20 -8.34
CA LYS A 106 -5.10 20.55 -8.89
C LYS A 106 -6.28 21.29 -8.28
N GLU A 107 -7.44 20.66 -8.22
CA GLU A 107 -8.65 21.22 -7.60
C GLU A 107 -8.45 21.43 -6.10
N HIS A 108 -7.89 20.43 -5.40
CA HIS A 108 -7.59 20.55 -3.99
C HIS A 108 -6.64 21.70 -3.70
N PHE A 109 -5.57 21.89 -4.50
CA PHE A 109 -4.55 22.92 -4.28
C PHE A 109 -4.87 24.28 -4.95
N GLN A 110 -5.97 24.40 -5.71
CA GLN A 110 -6.35 25.65 -6.37
C GLN A 110 -6.57 26.83 -5.41
N PRO A 111 -7.08 26.65 -4.18
CA PRO A 111 -7.13 27.71 -3.17
C PRO A 111 -5.77 28.20 -2.64
N TYR A 112 -4.66 27.52 -2.95
CA TYR A 112 -3.35 27.66 -2.28
C TYR A 112 -2.41 28.63 -3.04
N MET A 113 -3.01 29.55 -3.82
CA MET A 113 -2.36 30.22 -4.95
C MET A 113 -1.49 31.43 -4.61
N ALA A 114 -1.55 31.97 -3.39
CA ALA A 114 -0.85 33.21 -3.07
C ALA A 114 -0.32 33.21 -1.63
N ASN A 115 1.01 33.18 -1.49
CA ASN A 115 1.77 33.56 -0.29
C ASN A 115 1.08 33.21 1.05
N CYS A 116 0.52 32.00 1.14
CA CYS A 116 -0.29 31.60 2.30
C CYS A 116 0.62 31.41 3.49
N LEU A 117 0.44 32.28 4.49
CA LEU A 117 1.29 32.36 5.67
C LEU A 117 0.45 32.76 6.88
N GLU A 118 0.57 31.99 7.95
CA GLU A 118 -0.01 32.32 9.23
C GLU A 118 1.09 32.51 10.26
N VAL A 119 0.93 33.52 11.11
CA VAL A 119 1.89 33.89 12.13
C VAL A 119 1.26 33.81 13.50
N LEU A 120 2.04 33.30 14.45
CA LEU A 120 1.66 33.11 15.83
C LEU A 120 2.70 33.76 16.74
N GLU A 121 2.21 34.47 17.75
CA GLU A 121 3.04 35.07 18.79
C GLU A 121 2.46 34.75 20.17
N CYS A 122 3.32 34.26 21.05
CA CYS A 122 3.01 33.99 22.45
C CYS A 122 3.96 34.80 23.33
N TRP A 123 3.42 35.54 24.29
CA TRP A 123 4.19 36.32 25.26
C TRP A 123 3.99 35.76 26.66
N SER A 124 5.07 35.28 27.28
CA SER A 124 5.04 34.80 28.66
C SER A 124 5.34 35.95 29.62
N TYR A 125 4.38 36.28 30.48
CA TYR A 125 4.48 37.33 31.47
C TYR A 125 4.42 36.75 32.89
N ASP A 126 5.10 37.40 33.83
CA ASP A 126 4.98 37.02 35.23
C ASP A 126 3.56 37.23 35.77
N GLY A 127 3.04 36.25 36.50
CA GLY A 127 1.67 36.23 37.03
C GLY A 127 0.56 35.89 36.03
N VAL A 128 0.86 35.70 34.73
CA VAL A 128 -0.15 35.40 33.70
C VAL A 128 -0.14 33.91 33.35
N THR A 129 -1.13 33.17 33.84
CA THR A 129 -1.30 31.72 33.60
C THR A 129 -2.39 31.39 32.58
N THR A 130 -3.19 32.38 32.15
CA THR A 130 -4.27 32.16 31.18
C THR A 130 -3.93 32.78 29.84
N VAL A 131 -4.21 32.06 28.77
CA VAL A 131 -4.02 32.55 27.40
C VAL A 131 -5.24 33.33 26.96
N ARG A 132 -5.03 34.57 26.53
CA ARG A 132 -6.06 35.48 26.05
C ARG A 132 -5.61 36.12 24.73
N ARG A 133 -6.47 36.04 23.72
CA ARG A 133 -6.25 36.70 22.42
C ARG A 133 -6.10 38.20 22.64
N ASP A 134 -5.18 38.82 21.91
CA ASP A 134 -4.89 40.25 21.95
C ASP A 134 -4.38 40.77 23.31
N HIS A 135 -3.94 39.85 24.18
CA HIS A 135 -3.35 40.14 25.49
C HIS A 135 -1.94 39.54 25.61
N ASN A 136 -1.82 38.22 25.53
CA ASN A 136 -0.56 37.47 25.57
C ASN A 136 -0.44 36.43 24.45
N PHE A 137 -1.39 36.42 23.51
CA PHE A 137 -1.43 35.53 22.38
C PHE A 137 -2.00 36.22 21.14
N ARG A 138 -1.36 36.02 19.99
CA ARG A 138 -1.79 36.53 18.69
C ARG A 138 -1.65 35.42 17.66
N LEU A 139 -2.69 35.23 16.86
CA LEU A 139 -2.72 34.34 15.71
C LEU A 139 -3.38 35.08 14.54
N VAL A 140 -2.63 35.27 13.46
CA VAL A 140 -3.02 36.11 12.33
C VAL A 140 -2.59 35.46 11.01
N ARG A 141 -3.51 35.36 10.06
CA ARG A 141 -3.18 35.10 8.65
C ARG A 141 -2.69 36.38 7.98
N LEU A 142 -1.54 36.33 7.32
CA LEU A 142 -0.97 37.49 6.63
C LEU A 142 -1.41 37.62 5.16
N ASP A 143 -2.09 36.59 4.64
CA ASP A 143 -2.70 36.51 3.32
C ASP A 143 -4.20 36.88 3.31
N ASP A 144 -4.84 36.94 4.48
CA ASP A 144 -6.29 37.16 4.60
C ASP A 144 -6.62 38.64 4.57
N ASN A 145 -6.72 39.19 3.36
CA ASN A 145 -7.57 40.34 3.08
C ASN A 145 -8.35 40.06 1.79
N ASN A 146 -9.63 40.40 1.82
CA ASN A 146 -10.60 40.45 0.73
C ASN A 146 -10.20 41.45 -0.40
N GLN A 147 -8.90 41.69 -0.60
CA GLN A 147 -8.33 42.63 -1.55
C GLN A 147 -7.42 41.85 -2.49
N GLN A 148 -7.57 42.08 -3.79
CA GLN A 148 -6.53 41.77 -4.75
C GLN A 148 -5.27 42.53 -4.33
N ASP A 149 -4.41 41.86 -3.54
CA ASP A 149 -3.17 42.45 -3.01
C ASP A 149 -2.37 43.03 -4.18
N LYS A 150 -1.96 44.29 -4.04
CA LYS A 150 -1.00 44.89 -4.97
C LYS A 150 0.34 44.14 -4.81
N PRO A 151 1.11 43.96 -5.88
CA PRO A 151 2.42 43.31 -5.80
C PRO A 151 3.32 44.05 -4.78
N GLY A 152 3.86 43.32 -3.80
CA GLY A 152 4.74 43.85 -2.75
C GLY A 152 4.08 44.16 -1.41
N GLU A 153 2.75 44.17 -1.31
CA GLU A 153 2.05 44.49 -0.05
C GLU A 153 2.21 43.38 1.00
N PHE A 154 2.14 42.12 0.57
CA PHE A 154 2.40 40.96 1.42
C PHE A 154 3.80 41.01 2.04
N GLU A 155 4.83 41.27 1.23
CA GLU A 155 6.22 41.36 1.69
C GLU A 155 6.41 42.52 2.68
N ALA A 156 5.72 43.65 2.47
CA ALA A 156 5.72 44.76 3.42
C ALA A 156 5.08 44.36 4.75
N ARG A 157 3.89 43.71 4.74
CA ARG A 157 3.22 43.21 5.95
C ARG A 157 4.09 42.20 6.70
N LEU A 158 4.69 41.25 6.00
CA LEU A 158 5.61 40.27 6.56
C LEU A 158 6.82 40.94 7.22
N ARG A 159 7.47 41.89 6.54
CA ARG A 159 8.61 42.63 7.10
C ARG A 159 8.22 43.46 8.32
N SER A 160 7.04 44.09 8.31
CA SER A 160 6.52 44.82 9.47
C SER A 160 6.26 43.89 10.66
N TRP A 161 5.74 42.68 10.43
CA TRP A 161 5.57 41.69 11.49
C TRP A 161 6.90 41.15 12.02
N LEU A 162 7.81 40.76 11.12
CA LEU A 162 9.15 40.26 11.47
C LEU A 162 9.92 41.26 12.37
N ARG A 163 9.83 42.55 12.04
CA ARG A 163 10.47 43.64 12.80
C ARG A 163 9.63 44.16 13.98
N ARG A 164 8.44 43.61 14.22
CA ARG A 164 7.46 44.06 15.23
C ARG A 164 7.18 45.57 15.16
N GLN A 165 6.78 46.04 13.99
CA GLN A 165 6.48 47.45 13.73
C GLN A 165 4.99 47.69 13.54
N GLY A 166 4.53 48.88 13.93
CA GLY A 166 3.15 49.34 13.73
C GLY A 166 2.16 48.50 14.53
N GLN A 167 1.19 47.88 13.84
CA GLN A 167 0.15 47.05 14.46
C GLN A 167 0.70 45.74 15.08
N TYR A 168 1.94 45.36 14.76
CA TYR A 168 2.58 44.14 15.24
C TYR A 168 3.48 44.35 16.46
N ASN A 169 3.40 45.51 17.11
CA ASN A 169 4.09 45.75 18.37
C ASN A 169 3.72 44.68 19.42
N ALA A 170 4.65 44.43 20.36
CA ALA A 170 4.44 43.47 21.44
C ALA A 170 3.22 43.87 22.28
N LEU A 171 2.32 42.91 22.50
CA LEU A 171 1.14 43.10 23.35
C LEU A 171 1.60 43.12 24.80
N LYS A 172 1.36 44.22 25.53
CA LYS A 172 1.64 44.32 26.97
C LYS A 172 0.36 44.61 27.74
N PRO A 173 -0.14 43.66 28.54
CA PRO A 173 -1.27 43.89 29.42
C PRO A 173 -1.02 44.94 30.51
N GLU A 174 -2.09 45.60 30.98
CA GLU A 174 -2.01 46.55 32.09
C GLU A 174 -1.67 45.87 33.44
N GLU A 175 -2.08 44.60 33.63
CA GLU A 175 -1.90 43.83 34.87
C GLU A 175 -0.74 42.80 34.80
N SER A 176 0.03 42.76 33.70
CA SER A 176 1.11 41.78 33.55
C SER A 176 2.39 42.22 34.24
N GLY A 177 3.08 41.28 34.90
CA GLY A 177 4.44 41.48 35.40
C GLY A 177 5.48 41.57 34.28
N ALA A 178 6.76 41.33 34.61
CA ALA A 178 7.84 41.38 33.63
C ALA A 178 7.70 40.29 32.54
N LEU A 179 8.16 40.58 31.33
CA LEU A 179 8.21 39.60 30.23
C LEU A 179 9.28 38.54 30.55
N LYS A 180 8.88 37.28 30.66
CA LYS A 180 9.76 36.13 30.92
C LYS A 180 10.38 35.55 29.65
N GLY A 181 9.66 35.64 28.53
CA GLY A 181 10.05 35.05 27.26
C GLY A 181 8.85 34.86 26.34
N GLY A 182 8.98 33.98 25.34
CA GLY A 182 7.87 33.74 24.41
C GLY A 182 8.27 33.01 23.13
N ILE A 183 7.30 32.92 22.22
CA ILE A 183 7.43 32.20 20.96
C ILE A 183 6.94 33.09 19.82
N ARG A 184 7.70 33.16 18.73
CA ARG A 184 7.19 33.54 17.41
C ARG A 184 7.24 32.33 16.50
N LEU A 185 6.14 32.04 15.83
CA LEU A 185 6.04 30.91 14.93
C LEU A 185 5.46 31.38 13.59
N VAL A 186 6.16 31.05 12.51
CA VAL A 186 5.70 31.26 11.14
C VAL A 186 5.30 29.90 10.56
N MET A 187 4.09 29.81 10.04
CA MET A 187 3.49 28.56 9.55
C MET A 187 3.14 28.71 8.06
N CYS A 188 3.61 27.77 7.25
CA CYS A 188 3.27 27.70 5.83
C CYS A 188 3.06 26.24 5.38
N ASP A 189 2.44 26.08 4.21
CA ASP A 189 2.17 24.77 3.64
C ASP A 189 3.19 24.35 2.57
N ARG A 190 3.32 23.04 2.38
CA ARG A 190 4.04 22.41 1.25
C ARG A 190 3.13 21.42 0.51
N PRO A 191 2.56 21.80 -0.64
CA PRO A 191 1.58 20.96 -1.32
C PRO A 191 2.21 19.70 -1.95
N ASN A 192 1.53 18.57 -1.78
CA ASN A 192 1.78 17.28 -2.44
C ASN A 192 3.16 16.63 -2.16
N ALA A 193 3.74 16.87 -0.99
CA ALA A 193 4.99 16.25 -0.57
C ALA A 193 6.22 16.45 -1.49
N ALA A 194 6.08 17.19 -2.59
CA ALA A 194 7.15 17.59 -3.50
C ALA A 194 7.95 18.78 -2.91
N ALA A 195 9.05 19.14 -3.58
CA ALA A 195 9.87 20.30 -3.24
C ALA A 195 9.15 21.62 -3.59
N ARG A 196 8.08 21.95 -2.86
CA ARG A 196 7.17 23.08 -3.15
C ARG A 196 6.81 23.83 -1.88
N MET A 197 6.81 25.15 -1.91
CA MET A 197 6.40 25.99 -0.79
C MET A 197 5.28 26.96 -1.20
N THR A 198 4.37 27.27 -0.29
CA THR A 198 3.29 28.25 -0.54
C THR A 198 3.73 29.71 -0.45
N ILE A 199 4.96 29.95 0.02
CA ILE A 199 5.57 31.29 0.08
C ILE A 199 6.63 31.44 -0.99
N ASN A 200 6.80 32.66 -1.49
CA ASN A 200 7.88 32.98 -2.42
C ASN A 200 9.26 32.96 -1.72
N ARG A 201 10.30 32.94 -2.55
CA ARG A 201 11.70 32.90 -2.11
C ARG A 201 12.06 34.09 -1.22
N ASP A 202 11.67 35.29 -1.62
CA ASP A 202 12.02 36.54 -0.91
C ASP A 202 11.42 36.58 0.50
N ALA A 203 10.21 36.05 0.68
CA ALA A 203 9.58 35.90 1.99
C ALA A 203 10.34 34.90 2.86
N PHE A 204 10.72 33.74 2.32
CA PHE A 204 11.53 32.77 3.06
C PHE A 204 12.88 33.34 3.46
N GLU A 205 13.61 33.99 2.54
CA GLU A 205 14.91 34.61 2.84
C GLU A 205 14.78 35.72 3.89
N ALA A 206 13.67 36.48 3.90
CA ALA A 206 13.39 37.46 4.94
C ALA A 206 13.17 36.82 6.32
N ILE A 207 12.42 35.70 6.38
CA ILE A 207 12.20 34.93 7.62
C ILE A 207 13.50 34.32 8.10
N GLU A 208 14.27 33.68 7.20
CA GLU A 208 15.56 33.06 7.48
C GLU A 208 16.55 34.05 8.09
N ALA A 209 16.63 35.26 7.51
CA ALA A 209 17.51 36.32 7.98
C ALA A 209 17.12 36.86 9.36
N GLU A 210 15.83 37.11 9.61
CA GLU A 210 15.35 37.67 10.89
C GLU A 210 15.41 36.64 12.01
N PHE A 211 15.00 35.38 11.75
CA PHE A 211 14.98 34.33 12.77
C PHE A 211 16.33 33.66 12.95
N HIS A 212 17.34 34.04 12.14
CA HIS A 212 18.65 33.43 12.11
C HIS A 212 18.55 31.90 12.01
N LEU A 213 17.75 31.40 11.07
CA LEU A 213 17.57 29.96 10.89
C LEU A 213 18.89 29.31 10.46
N HIS A 214 19.03 28.02 10.73
CA HIS A 214 20.23 27.27 10.42
C HIS A 214 20.35 26.96 8.91
N GLU A 215 21.57 26.91 8.36
CA GLU A 215 21.80 26.69 6.91
C GLU A 215 21.23 25.34 6.40
N GLU A 216 21.17 24.32 7.26
CA GLU A 216 20.54 23.02 6.98
C GLU A 216 19.00 23.04 6.87
N THR A 217 18.32 24.17 7.09
CA THR A 217 16.85 24.23 7.00
C THR A 217 16.32 23.86 5.62
N LEU A 218 16.91 24.40 4.55
CA LEU A 218 16.54 24.04 3.16
C LEU A 218 16.99 22.62 2.77
N PRO A 219 18.22 22.18 3.06
CA PRO A 219 18.60 20.77 2.87
C PRO A 219 17.68 19.78 3.60
N ALA A 220 17.26 20.08 4.84
CA ALA A 220 16.34 19.24 5.59
C ALA A 220 14.95 19.20 4.95
N PHE A 221 14.49 20.27 4.30
CA PHE A 221 13.21 20.30 3.60
C PHE A 221 13.04 19.18 2.56
N LEU A 222 14.13 18.85 1.86
CA LEU A 222 14.19 17.84 0.80
C LEU A 222 14.41 16.41 1.31
N ARG A 223 14.69 16.21 2.62
CA ARG A 223 14.92 14.88 3.19
C ARG A 223 13.61 14.17 3.51
N GLU A 224 13.16 13.31 2.60
CA GLU A 224 11.92 12.54 2.80
C GLU A 224 12.00 11.53 3.96
N ALA A 225 13.17 10.95 4.21
CA ALA A 225 13.40 10.01 5.31
C ALA A 225 13.38 10.67 6.71
N GLY A 226 13.39 12.01 6.77
CA GLY A 226 13.48 12.76 8.01
C GLY A 226 14.93 12.95 8.49
N SER A 227 15.12 13.97 9.33
CA SER A 227 16.41 14.26 9.97
C SER A 227 16.22 15.21 11.15
N PHE A 228 17.10 15.17 12.13
CA PHE A 228 17.12 16.09 13.25
C PHE A 228 18.54 16.61 13.49
N LEU A 229 18.64 17.86 13.93
CA LEU A 229 19.88 18.57 14.22
C LEU A 229 19.65 19.53 15.38
N MET A 230 20.62 19.63 16.29
CA MET A 230 20.70 20.69 17.28
C MET A 230 22.12 21.25 17.27
N GLN A 231 22.26 22.56 17.09
CA GLN A 231 23.52 23.27 17.18
C GLN A 231 23.45 24.34 18.28
N LYS A 232 24.49 24.40 19.11
CA LYS A 232 24.70 25.49 20.06
C LYS A 232 25.59 26.54 19.41
N VAL A 233 25.16 27.79 19.41
CA VAL A 233 25.92 28.94 18.92
C VAL A 233 26.57 29.61 20.12
N THR A 234 27.88 29.49 20.22
CA THR A 234 28.67 30.08 21.30
C THR A 234 29.09 31.50 20.98
N GLY A 235 29.03 32.36 21.98
CA GLY A 235 29.56 33.71 21.92
C GLY A 235 31.09 33.73 22.04
N LYS A 236 31.68 34.92 22.01
CA LYS A 236 33.14 35.11 22.12
C LYS A 236 33.74 34.55 23.42
N ASN A 237 32.93 34.47 24.48
CA ASN A 237 33.34 33.98 25.79
C ASN A 237 33.12 32.47 25.98
N GLY A 238 32.70 31.75 24.94
CA GLY A 238 32.37 30.31 25.01
C GLY A 238 30.98 30.01 25.57
N GLU A 239 30.25 31.01 26.04
CA GLU A 239 28.86 30.87 26.53
C GLU A 239 27.89 30.60 25.38
N THR A 240 26.91 29.72 25.61
CA THR A 240 25.85 29.46 24.64
C THR A 240 24.92 30.67 24.54
N THR A 241 24.91 31.33 23.39
CA THR A 241 24.06 32.52 23.14
C THR A 241 22.75 32.15 22.47
N LYS A 242 22.78 31.18 21.54
CA LYS A 242 21.61 30.70 20.82
C LYS A 242 21.65 29.18 20.68
N VAL A 243 20.48 28.57 20.58
CA VAL A 243 20.31 27.15 20.26
C VAL A 243 19.46 27.05 19.00
N GLN A 244 20.01 26.45 17.96
CA GLN A 244 19.31 26.21 16.69
C GLN A 244 18.91 24.75 16.61
N ILE A 245 17.65 24.49 16.25
CA ILE A 245 17.11 23.14 16.09
C ILE A 245 16.43 23.03 14.74
N VAL A 246 16.76 21.99 13.98
CA VAL A 246 16.09 21.64 12.72
C VAL A 246 15.57 20.22 12.84
N VAL A 247 14.27 20.04 12.63
CA VAL A 247 13.60 18.74 12.63
C VAL A 247 12.78 18.61 11.35
N LYS A 248 13.19 17.70 10.49
CA LYS A 248 12.37 17.20 9.39
C LYS A 248 11.75 15.88 9.81
N VAL A 249 10.44 15.84 9.97
CA VAL A 249 9.69 14.61 10.22
C VAL A 249 9.70 13.73 8.98
N ALA A 250 9.92 12.43 9.19
CA ALA A 250 9.86 11.44 8.12
C ALA A 250 8.51 11.52 7.39
N GLN A 251 8.57 11.75 6.08
CA GLN A 251 7.41 12.05 5.25
C GLN A 251 6.45 10.87 5.21
N HIS A 252 5.18 11.12 5.57
CA HIS A 252 4.10 10.16 5.39
C HIS A 252 2.74 10.88 5.31
N MET A 253 1.94 10.54 4.30
CA MET A 253 0.64 11.18 4.06
C MET A 253 -0.29 11.08 5.27
N GLU A 254 -0.43 9.92 5.91
CA GLU A 254 -1.37 9.77 7.03
C GLU A 254 -0.86 10.37 8.36
N ILE A 255 0.46 10.49 8.54
CA ILE A 255 1.05 10.76 9.87
C ILE A 255 1.53 12.20 9.97
N ALA A 256 2.53 12.59 9.20
CA ALA A 256 3.14 13.89 9.33
C ALA A 256 4.10 14.16 8.16
N ASN A 257 4.24 15.43 7.81
CA ASN A 257 5.24 15.87 6.86
C ASN A 257 5.74 17.28 7.23
N HIS A 258 6.18 17.46 8.47
CA HIS A 258 6.61 18.76 9.00
C HIS A 258 8.12 18.95 8.84
N LEU A 259 8.53 20.15 8.50
CA LEU A 259 9.85 20.71 8.76
C LEU A 259 9.67 21.79 9.82
N LEU A 260 10.41 21.68 10.92
CA LEU A 260 10.56 22.71 11.93
C LEU A 260 12.00 23.20 11.91
N SER A 261 12.19 24.51 11.85
CA SER A 261 13.47 25.16 12.08
C SER A 261 13.26 26.25 13.10
N LEU A 262 13.99 26.21 14.21
CA LEU A 262 13.88 27.22 15.25
C LEU A 262 15.24 27.69 15.74
N THR A 263 15.23 28.89 16.30
CA THR A 263 16.34 29.52 16.99
C THR A 263 15.84 30.00 18.34
N TYR A 264 16.45 29.51 19.40
CA TYR A 264 16.22 29.94 20.77
C TYR A 264 17.29 30.93 21.20
N ASP A 265 16.88 32.11 21.66
CA ASP A 265 17.75 33.13 22.26
C ASP A 265 17.77 32.96 23.78
N VAL A 266 18.94 32.61 24.32
CA VAL A 266 19.13 32.31 25.74
C VAL A 266 18.94 33.55 26.62
N ALA A 267 19.32 34.73 26.14
CA ALA A 267 19.24 35.96 26.94
C ALA A 267 17.79 36.44 27.13
N ARG A 268 16.91 36.12 26.17
CA ARG A 268 15.51 36.57 26.15
C ARG A 268 14.50 35.47 26.49
N ASN A 269 14.95 34.23 26.66
CA ASN A 269 14.13 33.02 26.70
C ASN A 269 13.07 33.01 25.58
N TRP A 270 13.53 33.30 24.37
CA TRP A 270 12.65 33.55 23.23
C TRP A 270 12.91 32.56 22.11
N THR A 271 11.85 31.94 21.58
CA THR A 271 11.95 31.00 20.46
C THR A 271 11.38 31.63 19.19
N ASP A 272 12.21 31.77 18.17
CA ASP A 272 11.78 32.15 16.83
C ASP A 272 11.79 30.91 15.94
N ALA A 273 10.64 30.52 15.40
CA ALA A 273 10.45 29.25 14.73
C ALA A 273 9.72 29.39 13.39
N PHE A 274 10.15 28.59 12.42
CA PHE A 274 9.53 28.41 11.13
C PHE A 274 9.09 26.95 11.00
N ILE A 275 7.82 26.73 10.67
CA ILE A 275 7.29 25.40 10.39
C ILE A 275 6.65 25.37 9.00
N CYS A 276 6.98 24.32 8.24
CA CYS A 276 6.44 24.07 6.92
C CYS A 276 6.02 22.61 6.80
N GLY A 277 4.80 22.34 6.35
CA GLY A 277 4.33 20.96 6.27
C GLY A 277 3.16 20.76 5.33
N ASP A 278 2.86 19.51 5.00
CA ASP A 278 1.65 19.20 4.26
C ASP A 278 0.48 19.15 5.25
N GLY A 279 -0.48 20.06 5.09
CA GLY A 279 -1.67 20.11 5.92
C GLY A 279 -1.60 20.99 7.17
N ILE A 280 -0.66 21.95 7.24
CA ILE A 280 -0.55 22.89 8.36
C ILE A 280 -1.71 23.87 8.30
N LEU A 281 -1.77 24.70 7.25
CA LEU A 281 -2.77 25.76 7.12
C LEU A 281 -4.08 25.25 6.54
N PHE A 282 -4.00 24.29 5.62
CA PHE A 282 -5.17 23.72 4.96
C PHE A 282 -5.34 22.25 5.32
N GLU A 283 -6.59 21.77 5.32
CA GLU A 283 -6.87 20.38 5.64
C GLU A 283 -6.47 19.45 4.49
N ARG A 284 -5.81 18.33 4.79
CA ARG A 284 -5.46 17.33 3.77
C ARG A 284 -6.67 16.51 3.37
N LEU A 285 -6.66 15.98 2.14
CA LEU A 285 -7.68 15.05 1.65
C LEU A 285 -7.92 13.86 2.60
N CYS A 286 -6.86 13.32 3.23
CA CYS A 286 -6.99 12.22 4.18
C CYS A 286 -7.46 12.63 5.58
N ASP A 287 -7.47 13.93 5.88
CA ASP A 287 -7.87 14.47 7.17
C ASP A 287 -9.37 14.82 7.22
N GLY A 288 -10.04 14.94 6.05
CA GLY A 288 -11.45 15.32 5.93
C GLY A 288 -12.47 14.24 6.30
N GLY A 289 -13.68 14.66 6.70
CA GLY A 289 -14.85 13.80 6.95
C GLY A 289 -15.44 13.90 8.38
N ARG A 290 -16.46 13.07 8.68
CA ARG A 290 -17.28 13.13 9.92
C ARG A 290 -16.50 12.93 11.24
N TRP A 291 -15.24 12.50 11.15
CA TRP A 291 -14.33 12.24 12.28
C TRP A 291 -12.92 12.80 12.02
N GLY A 292 -12.78 13.85 11.19
CA GLY A 292 -11.51 14.35 10.68
C GLY A 292 -10.48 14.75 11.74
N LEU A 293 -9.20 14.78 11.37
CA LEU A 293 -8.12 15.28 12.24
C LEU A 293 -8.10 16.81 12.27
N GLY A 294 -8.74 17.46 11.30
CA GLY A 294 -8.63 18.90 11.07
C GLY A 294 -7.23 19.29 10.62
N ARG A 295 -6.98 20.60 10.60
CA ARG A 295 -5.69 21.19 10.21
C ARG A 295 -4.61 20.82 11.23
N GLN A 296 -3.36 20.64 10.79
CA GLN A 296 -2.25 20.38 11.71
C GLN A 296 -1.93 21.60 12.56
N GLN A 297 -2.14 22.81 12.04
CA GLN A 297 -2.01 24.04 12.81
C GLN A 297 -2.91 24.03 14.05
N GLU A 298 -4.20 23.66 13.94
CA GLU A 298 -5.10 23.56 15.10
C GLU A 298 -4.61 22.52 16.12
N GLN A 299 -4.03 21.41 15.65
CA GLN A 299 -3.47 20.36 16.50
C GLN A 299 -2.18 20.80 17.22
N LEU A 300 -1.42 21.75 16.66
CA LEU A 300 -0.24 22.35 17.29
C LEU A 300 -0.64 23.48 18.25
N VAL A 301 -1.58 24.32 17.85
CA VAL A 301 -2.00 25.52 18.60
C VAL A 301 -2.80 25.15 19.85
N ALA A 302 -3.69 24.15 19.78
CA ALA A 302 -4.49 23.74 20.93
C ALA A 302 -3.65 23.38 22.18
N PRO A 303 -2.68 22.45 22.12
CA PRO A 303 -1.82 22.14 23.28
C PRO A 303 -0.89 23.31 23.65
N LEU A 304 -0.48 24.14 22.68
CA LEU A 304 0.33 25.33 22.94
C LEU A 304 -0.43 26.35 23.81
N ILE A 305 -1.72 26.58 23.53
CA ILE A 305 -2.61 27.44 24.33
C ILE A 305 -2.84 26.85 25.73
N SER A 306 -2.86 25.52 25.86
CA SER A 306 -3.04 24.86 27.15
C SER A 306 -1.80 24.86 28.05
N THR A 307 -0.62 25.24 27.53
CA THR A 307 0.66 25.13 28.26
C THR A 307 1.49 26.43 28.25
N PRO A 308 0.95 27.56 28.75
CA PRO A 308 1.65 28.86 28.73
C PRO A 308 2.95 28.88 29.54
N ASP A 309 3.05 28.06 30.58
CA ASP A 309 4.25 27.95 31.43
C ASP A 309 5.46 27.39 30.67
N LEU A 310 5.20 26.63 29.59
CA LEU A 310 6.23 26.00 28.79
C LEU A 310 6.72 26.86 27.61
N TRP A 311 6.13 28.04 27.36
CA TRP A 311 6.48 28.88 26.21
C TRP A 311 7.94 29.38 26.21
N THR A 312 8.59 29.36 27.37
CA THR A 312 10.01 29.70 27.53
C THR A 312 10.96 28.54 27.19
N LYS A 313 10.45 27.33 26.95
CA LYS A 313 11.27 26.13 26.78
C LYS A 313 11.59 25.89 25.29
N PRO A 314 12.87 25.69 24.92
CA PRO A 314 13.28 25.51 23.52
C PRO A 314 12.77 24.22 22.88
N LEU A 315 12.49 23.19 23.69
CA LEU A 315 12.03 21.88 23.20
C LEU A 315 10.51 21.74 23.12
N LEU A 316 9.74 22.79 23.45
CA LEU A 316 8.29 22.74 23.40
C LEU A 316 7.79 22.46 21.97
N LEU A 317 8.21 23.25 20.98
CA LEU A 317 7.73 23.07 19.60
C LEU A 317 8.12 21.70 18.99
N PRO A 318 9.37 21.21 19.13
CA PRO A 318 9.70 19.84 18.72
C PRO A 318 8.84 18.76 19.41
N ALA A 319 8.57 18.90 20.71
CA ALA A 319 7.73 17.96 21.46
C ALA A 319 6.26 18.01 21.00
N LEU A 320 5.73 19.20 20.66
CA LEU A 320 4.39 19.34 20.09
C LEU A 320 4.27 18.64 18.73
N ILE A 321 5.29 18.73 17.88
CA ILE A 321 5.32 18.00 16.61
C ILE A 321 5.32 16.49 16.85
N LEU A 322 6.10 16.01 17.81
CA LEU A 322 6.10 14.60 18.21
C LEU A 322 4.69 14.18 18.67
N HIS A 323 4.04 14.96 19.53
CA HIS A 323 2.68 14.70 20.01
C HIS A 323 1.63 14.68 18.89
N VAL A 324 1.67 15.64 17.96
CA VAL A 324 0.77 15.65 16.79
C VAL A 324 0.96 14.37 15.97
N SER A 325 2.21 13.96 15.78
CA SER A 325 2.54 12.76 15.02
C SER A 325 2.09 11.46 15.72
N GLU A 326 2.12 11.41 17.05
CA GLU A 326 1.60 10.30 17.87
C GLU A 326 0.08 10.18 17.71
N ARG A 327 -0.64 11.29 17.89
CA ARG A 327 -2.11 11.31 17.80
C ARG A 327 -2.60 10.83 16.45
N ARG A 328 -1.87 11.17 15.38
CA ARG A 328 -2.14 10.72 14.01
C ARG A 328 -1.81 9.25 13.81
N MET A 329 -0.68 8.78 14.35
CA MET A 329 -0.34 7.35 14.32
C MET A 329 -1.38 6.49 15.06
N LEU A 330 -1.89 6.93 16.20
CA LEU A 330 -2.94 6.22 16.95
C LEU A 330 -4.23 6.08 16.12
N ARG A 331 -4.58 7.07 15.30
CA ARG A 331 -5.72 6.95 14.38
C ARG A 331 -5.45 5.96 13.25
N ALA A 332 -4.26 6.01 12.66
CA ALA A 332 -3.86 5.03 11.63
C ALA A 332 -3.84 3.61 12.19
N PHE A 333 -3.32 3.43 13.41
CA PHE A 333 -3.33 2.18 14.17
C PHE A 333 -4.76 1.64 14.33
N ALA A 334 -5.71 2.47 14.77
CA ALA A 334 -7.11 2.06 14.94
C ALA A 334 -7.75 1.62 13.61
N SER A 335 -7.45 2.33 12.51
CA SER A 335 -7.91 1.98 11.16
C SER A 335 -7.33 0.64 10.69
N ILE A 336 -6.02 0.44 10.81
CA ILE A 336 -5.33 -0.81 10.43
C ILE A 336 -5.86 -1.98 11.24
N ARG A 337 -6.01 -1.80 12.56
CA ARG A 337 -6.57 -2.82 13.45
C ARG A 337 -7.97 -3.23 13.00
N LYS A 338 -8.86 -2.27 12.73
CA LYS A 338 -10.24 -2.54 12.28
C LYS A 338 -10.25 -3.33 10.97
N ARG A 339 -9.48 -2.91 9.96
CA ARG A 339 -9.41 -3.62 8.67
C ARG A 339 -8.75 -5.00 8.80
N GLY A 340 -7.75 -5.14 9.67
CA GLY A 340 -7.12 -6.43 9.95
C GLY A 340 -8.11 -7.45 10.53
N VAL A 341 -8.96 -7.03 11.47
CA VAL A 341 -10.04 -7.87 12.02
C VAL A 341 -11.06 -8.23 10.94
N GLU A 342 -11.46 -7.30 10.08
CA GLU A 342 -12.39 -7.57 8.98
C GLU A 342 -11.85 -8.65 8.02
N VAL A 343 -10.55 -8.61 7.72
CA VAL A 343 -9.89 -9.64 6.89
C VAL A 343 -9.86 -10.98 7.60
N GLU A 344 -9.49 -11.01 8.89
CA GLU A 344 -9.46 -12.23 9.72
C GLU A 344 -10.84 -12.90 9.79
N ASP A 345 -11.90 -12.11 9.97
CA ASP A 345 -13.28 -12.59 10.02
C ASP A 345 -13.73 -13.18 8.68
N ARG A 346 -13.30 -12.60 7.55
CA ARG A 346 -13.65 -13.11 6.21
C ARG A 346 -12.84 -14.34 5.80
N LEU A 347 -11.58 -14.46 6.23
CA LEU A 347 -10.76 -15.65 6.00
C LEU A 347 -11.23 -16.84 6.84
N GLY A 348 -11.77 -16.58 8.03
CA GLY A 348 -12.36 -17.59 8.90
C GLY A 348 -11.34 -18.53 9.56
N VAL A 349 -10.06 -18.17 9.59
CA VAL A 349 -8.97 -18.92 10.24
C VAL A 349 -7.97 -17.95 10.86
N ALA A 350 -7.45 -18.26 12.06
CA ALA A 350 -6.51 -17.45 12.87
C ALA A 350 -7.09 -16.25 13.67
N TRP A 351 -8.03 -16.53 14.58
CA TRP A 351 -8.66 -15.53 15.46
C TRP A 351 -7.88 -15.27 16.76
N VAL A 352 -7.95 -14.03 17.26
CA VAL A 352 -7.49 -13.67 18.62
C VAL A 352 -8.62 -12.97 19.38
N GLY A 353 -9.34 -13.70 20.23
CA GLY A 353 -10.04 -13.18 21.41
C GLY A 353 -11.20 -12.18 21.28
N TRP A 354 -11.67 -11.78 20.08
CA TRP A 354 -12.78 -10.83 19.94
C TRP A 354 -14.17 -11.50 19.89
N PRO A 355 -15.22 -10.87 20.47
CA PRO A 355 -16.61 -11.29 20.29
C PRO A 355 -17.02 -11.19 18.82
N ARG A 356 -17.72 -12.21 18.35
CA ARG A 356 -18.06 -12.43 16.94
C ARG A 356 -19.17 -11.49 16.46
N ASP A 357 -19.05 -11.03 15.21
CA ASP A 357 -20.21 -10.69 14.35
C ASP A 357 -20.21 -11.45 13.00
N GLY A 358 -19.10 -12.11 12.62
CA GLY A 358 -18.92 -12.66 11.27
C GLY A 358 -19.06 -14.18 11.16
N ARG A 359 -19.87 -14.62 10.18
CA ARG A 359 -20.06 -15.98 9.62
C ARG A 359 -19.12 -17.09 10.15
N LYS A 360 -19.71 -18.20 10.61
CA LYS A 360 -19.06 -19.51 10.44
C LYS A 360 -19.09 -19.84 8.95
N PRO A 361 -17.95 -19.94 8.25
CA PRO A 361 -17.96 -20.32 6.85
C PRO A 361 -18.52 -21.75 6.74
N SER A 362 -19.64 -21.92 6.03
CA SER A 362 -20.34 -23.21 5.94
C SER A 362 -19.61 -24.20 5.05
N SER A 363 -18.73 -23.71 4.16
CA SER A 363 -18.03 -24.52 3.17
C SER A 363 -16.58 -24.09 3.01
N TRP A 364 -15.90 -23.80 4.12
CA TRP A 364 -14.48 -23.48 4.12
C TRP A 364 -13.67 -24.60 3.44
N PRO A 365 -12.68 -24.29 2.57
CA PRO A 365 -12.20 -22.96 2.16
C PRO A 365 -12.86 -22.41 0.87
N LEU A 366 -13.89 -23.06 0.33
CA LEU A 366 -14.49 -22.72 -0.97
C LEU A 366 -15.30 -21.42 -0.96
N ASP A 367 -15.73 -20.96 0.21
CA ASP A 367 -16.49 -19.73 0.42
C ASP A 367 -15.63 -18.48 0.64
N ILE A 368 -14.30 -18.60 0.60
CA ILE A 368 -13.38 -17.46 0.69
C ILE A 368 -13.44 -16.64 -0.61
N ASP A 369 -13.67 -15.33 -0.50
CA ASP A 369 -13.49 -14.37 -1.59
C ASP A 369 -11.99 -14.11 -1.79
N VAL A 370 -11.37 -14.89 -2.67
CA VAL A 370 -9.93 -14.79 -2.98
C VAL A 370 -9.58 -13.40 -3.51
N LYS A 371 -10.39 -12.85 -4.42
CA LYS A 371 -10.10 -11.56 -5.08
C LYS A 371 -10.07 -10.42 -4.06
N TRP A 372 -11.09 -10.34 -3.20
CA TRP A 372 -11.12 -9.33 -2.16
C TRP A 372 -9.99 -9.55 -1.15
N SER A 373 -9.78 -10.78 -0.69
CA SER A 373 -8.76 -11.10 0.33
C SER A 373 -7.35 -10.77 -0.16
N THR A 374 -7.01 -11.11 -1.40
CA THR A 374 -5.74 -10.74 -2.02
C THR A 374 -5.57 -9.23 -2.05
N ARG A 375 -6.57 -8.48 -2.58
CA ARG A 375 -6.48 -7.03 -2.67
C ARG A 375 -6.30 -6.38 -1.30
N GLU A 376 -7.08 -6.80 -0.32
CA GLU A 376 -7.04 -6.20 1.01
C GLU A 376 -5.73 -6.51 1.73
N LEU A 377 -5.30 -7.78 1.78
CA LEU A 377 -4.04 -8.18 2.42
C LEU A 377 -2.84 -7.46 1.79
N HIS A 378 -2.77 -7.41 0.46
CA HIS A 378 -1.70 -6.71 -0.26
C HIS A 378 -1.80 -5.18 -0.18
N SER A 379 -2.95 -4.61 0.21
CA SER A 379 -3.06 -3.18 0.53
C SER A 379 -2.66 -2.87 1.98
N LEU A 380 -2.94 -3.78 2.91
CA LEU A 380 -2.67 -3.62 4.33
C LEU A 380 -1.18 -3.86 4.65
N LEU A 381 -0.54 -4.82 4.00
CA LEU A 381 0.85 -5.17 4.28
C LEU A 381 1.81 -3.98 4.07
N PRO A 382 1.82 -3.27 2.91
CA PRO A 382 2.66 -2.09 2.75
C PRO A 382 2.31 -0.97 3.73
N ARG A 383 1.02 -0.78 4.04
CA ARG A 383 0.60 0.22 5.02
C ARG A 383 1.16 -0.08 6.42
N VAL A 384 1.19 -1.35 6.84
CA VAL A 384 1.82 -1.78 8.10
C VAL A 384 3.34 -1.61 8.06
N GLN A 385 3.98 -1.96 6.95
CA GLN A 385 5.42 -1.76 6.76
C GLN A 385 5.81 -0.27 6.86
N PHE A 386 5.05 0.62 6.23
CA PHE A 386 5.28 2.05 6.40
C PHE A 386 5.11 2.48 7.86
N MET A 387 4.09 2.00 8.56
CA MET A 387 3.89 2.36 9.97
C MET A 387 5.03 1.88 10.87
N LEU A 388 5.65 0.73 10.56
CA LEU A 388 6.85 0.24 11.25
C LEU A 388 8.02 1.20 11.10
N ASP A 389 8.33 1.61 9.87
CA ASP A 389 9.42 2.55 9.60
C ASP A 389 9.18 3.89 10.32
N LYS A 390 7.92 4.37 10.32
CA LYS A 390 7.57 5.65 10.94
C LYS A 390 7.60 5.60 12.45
N SER A 391 7.14 4.51 13.08
CA SER A 391 7.18 4.37 14.53
C SER A 391 8.62 4.23 15.04
N ALA A 392 9.48 3.51 14.31
CA ALA A 392 10.90 3.41 14.61
C ALA A 392 11.61 4.78 14.53
N TRP A 393 11.31 5.56 13.48
CA TRP A 393 11.84 6.91 13.34
C TRP A 393 11.34 7.83 14.46
N GLN A 394 10.05 7.79 14.79
CA GLN A 394 9.46 8.62 15.86
C GLN A 394 9.99 8.26 17.25
N ALA A 395 10.20 6.97 17.55
CA ALA A 395 10.86 6.55 18.78
C ALA A 395 12.30 7.09 18.85
N SER A 396 13.02 7.07 17.73
CA SER A 396 14.37 7.64 17.64
C SER A 396 14.38 9.15 17.80
N PHE A 397 13.39 9.85 17.25
CA PHE A 397 13.21 11.29 17.44
C PHE A 397 12.86 11.64 18.90
N ALA A 398 12.00 10.86 19.55
CA ALA A 398 11.67 11.05 20.96
C ALA A 398 12.91 10.85 21.87
N ARG A 399 13.69 9.78 21.63
CA ARG A 399 14.98 9.56 22.32
C ARG A 399 15.95 10.71 22.11
N TRP A 400 16.08 11.19 20.87
CA TRP A 400 16.91 12.35 20.57
C TRP A 400 16.44 13.62 21.30
N LEU A 401 15.13 13.84 21.46
CA LEU A 401 14.60 14.97 22.25
C LEU A 401 14.97 14.88 23.72
N LEU A 402 14.94 13.68 24.31
CA LEU A 402 15.37 13.46 25.69
C LEU A 402 16.87 13.77 25.85
N GLU A 403 17.71 13.25 24.95
CA GLU A 403 19.14 13.55 24.94
C GLU A 403 19.43 15.04 24.72
N ALA A 404 18.65 15.70 23.85
CA ALA A 404 18.75 17.14 23.63
C ALA A 404 18.38 17.91 24.91
N GLY A 405 17.34 17.46 25.63
CA GLY A 405 16.97 17.96 26.95
C GLY A 405 18.12 17.86 27.95
N ASP A 406 18.76 16.69 28.04
CA ASP A 406 19.90 16.45 28.94
C ASP A 406 21.09 17.36 28.59
N LYS A 407 21.38 17.52 27.28
CA LYS A 407 22.46 18.41 26.79
C LYS A 407 22.20 19.89 27.06
N LEU A 408 20.94 20.31 27.11
CA LEU A 408 20.55 21.68 27.46
C LEU A 408 20.55 21.89 28.97
N ALA A 409 20.11 20.90 29.75
CA ALA A 409 20.13 20.93 31.21
C ALA A 409 21.56 20.96 31.78
N ALA A 410 22.50 20.27 31.12
CA ALA A 410 23.90 20.22 31.51
C ALA A 410 24.70 21.49 31.14
N ASP A 411 24.13 22.39 30.34
CA ASP A 411 24.83 23.58 29.87
C ASP A 411 24.75 24.72 30.90
N PRO A 412 25.89 25.18 31.45
CA PRO A 412 25.89 26.20 32.51
C PRO A 412 25.43 27.58 32.02
N SER A 413 25.43 27.83 30.69
CA SER A 413 24.94 29.10 30.13
C SER A 413 23.42 29.17 30.08
N LEU A 414 22.71 28.04 30.20
CA LEU A 414 21.25 28.01 30.20
C LEU A 414 20.70 27.99 31.62
N ASN A 415 19.54 28.62 31.82
CA ASN A 415 18.84 28.56 33.10
C ASN A 415 18.43 27.11 33.38
N LYS A 416 18.56 26.63 34.62
CA LYS A 416 18.10 25.28 35.04
C LYS A 416 16.62 25.07 34.75
N GLU A 417 15.82 26.13 34.82
CA GLU A 417 14.40 26.08 34.46
C GLU A 417 14.18 25.76 32.97
N THR A 418 15.18 25.88 32.09
CA THR A 418 15.06 25.59 30.66
C THR A 418 14.74 24.10 30.40
N ALA A 419 15.15 23.22 31.31
CA ALA A 419 14.72 21.83 31.33
C ALA A 419 13.42 21.70 32.14
N SER A 420 12.34 21.24 31.49
CA SER A 420 11.05 21.01 32.14
C SER A 420 10.83 19.51 32.38
N GLU A 421 10.65 19.12 33.63
CA GLU A 421 10.30 17.75 34.03
C GLU A 421 8.95 17.30 33.45
N GLU A 422 7.97 18.21 33.38
CA GLU A 422 6.66 17.93 32.76
C GLU A 422 6.79 17.61 31.27
N LEU A 423 7.57 18.43 30.55
CA LEU A 423 7.83 18.22 29.13
C LEU A 423 8.60 16.91 28.91
N ARG A 424 9.60 16.64 29.75
CA ARG A 424 10.37 15.41 29.73
C ARG A 424 9.48 14.19 29.93
N GLY A 425 8.66 14.16 30.99
CA GLY A 425 7.76 13.04 31.27
C GLY A 425 6.74 12.81 30.15
N THR A 426 6.28 13.88 29.50
CA THR A 426 5.42 13.78 28.30
C THR A 426 6.16 13.11 27.15
N VAL A 427 7.39 13.54 26.83
CA VAL A 427 8.20 12.93 25.76
C VAL A 427 8.54 11.47 26.07
N GLU A 428 8.85 11.12 27.33
CA GLU A 428 9.09 9.74 27.77
C GLU A 428 7.85 8.85 27.57
N SER A 429 6.67 9.33 27.97
CA SER A 429 5.40 8.62 27.75
C SER A 429 5.14 8.39 26.26
N VAL A 430 5.35 9.41 25.43
CA VAL A 430 5.16 9.32 23.97
C VAL A 430 6.19 8.39 23.33
N ALA A 431 7.44 8.40 23.79
CA ALA A 431 8.48 7.47 23.33
C ALA A 431 8.09 6.01 23.58
N SER A 432 7.64 5.70 24.81
CA SER A 432 7.15 4.37 25.16
C SER A 432 5.93 3.97 24.32
N GLY A 433 5.02 4.92 24.04
CA GLY A 433 3.89 4.71 23.14
C GLY A 433 4.31 4.32 21.71
N PHE A 434 5.33 4.97 21.15
CA PHE A 434 5.86 4.64 19.82
C PHE A 434 6.52 3.26 19.77
N GLU A 435 7.27 2.87 20.81
CA GLU A 435 7.88 1.54 20.91
C GLU A 435 6.81 0.45 20.96
N ALA A 436 5.77 0.61 21.79
CA ALA A 436 4.65 -0.32 21.85
C ALA A 436 3.89 -0.42 20.52
N MET A 437 3.67 0.70 19.82
CA MET A 437 3.05 0.68 18.48
C MET A 437 3.95 -0.01 17.45
N HIS A 438 5.27 0.17 17.52
CA HIS A 438 6.22 -0.51 16.65
C HIS A 438 6.15 -2.03 16.81
N GLU A 439 6.23 -2.54 18.04
CA GLU A 439 6.10 -3.97 18.33
C GLU A 439 4.75 -4.54 17.84
N TYR A 440 3.67 -3.77 18.03
CA TYR A 440 2.37 -4.17 17.51
C TYR A 440 2.34 -4.31 15.99
N PHE A 441 2.93 -3.35 15.26
CA PHE A 441 2.98 -3.42 13.81
C PHE A 441 3.86 -4.59 13.33
N GLU A 442 4.88 -4.99 14.08
CA GLU A 442 5.72 -6.15 13.74
C GLU A 442 4.90 -7.44 13.82
N ILE A 443 4.16 -7.61 14.93
CA ILE A 443 3.24 -8.74 15.10
C ILE A 443 2.20 -8.73 13.96
N ARG A 444 1.66 -7.56 13.62
CA ARG A 444 0.67 -7.43 12.55
C ARG A 444 1.24 -7.78 11.18
N ARG A 445 2.49 -7.39 10.89
CA ARG A 445 3.20 -7.76 9.66
C ARG A 445 3.32 -9.27 9.55
N GLY A 446 3.78 -9.93 10.61
CA GLY A 446 3.88 -11.40 10.66
C GLY A 446 2.53 -12.09 10.41
N ARG A 447 1.47 -11.63 11.07
CA ARG A 447 0.10 -12.16 10.87
C ARG A 447 -0.41 -11.98 9.44
N LEU A 448 -0.23 -10.79 8.87
CA LEU A 448 -0.64 -10.52 7.48
C LEU A 448 0.10 -11.42 6.49
N GLN A 449 1.39 -11.65 6.72
CA GLN A 449 2.17 -12.58 5.89
C GLN A 449 1.61 -14.01 5.98
N SER A 450 1.34 -14.51 7.19
CA SER A 450 0.72 -15.84 7.36
C SER A 450 -0.65 -15.96 6.68
N HIS A 451 -1.45 -14.89 6.67
CA HIS A 451 -2.74 -14.89 5.94
C HIS A 451 -2.56 -14.88 4.42
N ILE A 452 -1.53 -14.21 3.91
CA ILE A 452 -1.18 -14.26 2.48
C ILE A 452 -0.75 -15.68 2.10
N ASP A 453 0.10 -16.32 2.90
CA ASP A 453 0.57 -17.69 2.65
C ASP A 453 -0.59 -18.69 2.68
N LEU A 454 -1.49 -18.57 3.67
CA LEU A 454 -2.73 -19.33 3.73
C LEU A 454 -3.58 -19.14 2.45
N LEU A 455 -3.74 -17.91 1.98
CA LEU A 455 -4.55 -17.63 0.80
C LEU A 455 -3.97 -18.33 -0.44
N PHE A 456 -2.65 -18.35 -0.60
CA PHE A 456 -1.99 -19.12 -1.65
C PHE A 456 -2.24 -20.62 -1.52
N HIS A 457 -2.21 -21.18 -0.30
CA HIS A 457 -2.56 -22.58 -0.08
C HIS A 457 -4.01 -22.90 -0.44
N VAL A 458 -4.96 -22.01 -0.10
CA VAL A 458 -6.38 -22.16 -0.47
C VAL A 458 -6.56 -22.15 -2.00
N VAL A 459 -5.89 -21.23 -2.70
CA VAL A 459 -5.93 -21.17 -4.17
C VAL A 459 -5.35 -22.44 -4.78
N ALA A 460 -4.19 -22.90 -4.32
CA ALA A 460 -3.58 -24.13 -4.80
C ALA A 460 -4.46 -25.37 -4.56
N GLN A 461 -5.13 -25.44 -3.40
CA GLN A 461 -6.09 -26.52 -3.11
C GLN A 461 -7.30 -26.48 -4.04
N ARG A 462 -7.82 -25.28 -4.34
CA ARG A 462 -8.94 -25.10 -5.27
C ARG A 462 -8.55 -25.54 -6.68
N ASP A 463 -7.38 -25.12 -7.17
CA ASP A 463 -6.87 -25.53 -8.47
C ASP A 463 -6.68 -27.05 -8.56
N ALA A 464 -6.18 -27.67 -7.49
CA ALA A 464 -6.07 -29.13 -7.41
C ALA A 464 -7.44 -29.82 -7.50
N LEU A 465 -8.46 -29.32 -6.80
CA LEU A 465 -9.83 -29.86 -6.87
C LEU A 465 -10.44 -29.67 -8.26
N THR A 466 -10.28 -28.50 -8.88
CA THR A 466 -10.75 -28.25 -10.25
C THR A 466 -10.03 -29.16 -11.26
N ASN A 467 -8.73 -29.36 -11.13
CA ASN A 467 -7.98 -30.28 -11.98
C ASN A 467 -8.44 -31.73 -11.82
N LEU A 468 -8.81 -32.16 -10.60
CA LEU A 468 -9.40 -33.48 -10.37
C LEU A 468 -10.78 -33.60 -11.04
N GLU A 469 -11.60 -32.56 -10.98
CA GLU A 469 -12.91 -32.52 -11.64
C GLU A 469 -12.78 -32.58 -13.17
N VAL A 470 -11.87 -31.78 -13.74
CA VAL A 470 -11.52 -31.83 -15.17
C VAL A 470 -11.01 -33.21 -15.54
N ALA A 471 -10.07 -33.78 -14.79
CA ALA A 471 -9.56 -35.14 -15.05
C ALA A 471 -10.67 -36.19 -14.98
N SER A 472 -11.63 -36.04 -14.06
CA SER A 472 -12.78 -36.95 -13.95
C SER A 472 -13.74 -36.82 -15.13
N SER A 473 -13.98 -35.60 -15.62
CA SER A 473 -14.83 -35.31 -16.77
C SER A 473 -14.16 -35.80 -18.06
N THR A 474 -12.86 -35.51 -18.25
CA THR A 474 -12.06 -36.04 -19.37
C THR A 474 -12.06 -37.57 -19.40
N LYS A 475 -12.03 -38.22 -18.23
CA LYS A 475 -12.14 -39.69 -18.15
C LYS A 475 -13.52 -40.17 -18.64
N GLN A 476 -14.60 -39.50 -18.27
CA GLN A 476 -15.95 -39.83 -18.74
C GLN A 476 -16.08 -39.60 -20.26
N ASP A 477 -15.60 -38.47 -20.76
CA ASP A 477 -15.56 -38.17 -22.20
C ASP A 477 -14.76 -39.19 -22.99
N SER A 478 -13.65 -39.69 -22.42
CA SER A 478 -12.84 -40.75 -23.03
C SER A 478 -13.62 -42.06 -23.17
N ILE A 479 -14.50 -42.39 -22.22
CA ILE A 479 -15.37 -43.58 -22.30
C ILE A 479 -16.42 -43.39 -23.40
N SER A 480 -17.03 -42.20 -23.49
CA SER A 480 -17.98 -41.86 -24.56
C SER A 480 -17.32 -41.94 -25.94
N MET A 481 -16.12 -41.36 -26.10
CA MET A 481 -15.34 -41.40 -27.34
C MET A 481 -15.00 -42.85 -27.76
N SER A 482 -14.64 -43.68 -26.78
CA SER A 482 -14.38 -45.11 -27.01
C SER A 482 -15.64 -45.85 -27.48
N THR A 483 -16.82 -45.47 -26.97
CA THR A 483 -18.10 -46.09 -27.35
C THR A 483 -18.48 -45.77 -28.79
N PHE A 484 -18.36 -44.51 -29.25
CA PHE A 484 -18.61 -44.17 -30.64
C PHE A 484 -17.62 -44.86 -31.59
N THR A 485 -16.35 -44.93 -31.20
CA THR A 485 -15.32 -45.66 -31.96
C THR A 485 -15.69 -47.14 -32.10
N PHE A 486 -16.21 -47.76 -31.03
CA PHE A 486 -16.69 -49.14 -31.08
C PHE A 486 -17.90 -49.31 -32.01
N ILE A 487 -18.89 -48.42 -31.93
CA ILE A 487 -20.09 -48.44 -32.79
C ILE A 487 -19.68 -48.29 -34.26
N THR A 488 -18.87 -47.30 -34.59
CA THR A 488 -18.39 -47.07 -35.96
C THR A 488 -17.61 -48.26 -36.50
N ALA A 489 -16.77 -48.92 -35.70
CA ALA A 489 -16.05 -50.13 -36.09
C ALA A 489 -16.97 -51.30 -36.48
N ILE A 490 -18.17 -51.39 -35.89
CA ILE A 490 -19.18 -52.41 -36.22
C ILE A 490 -19.94 -52.06 -37.51
N PHE A 491 -20.31 -50.79 -37.71
CA PHE A 491 -21.16 -50.39 -38.83
C PHE A 491 -20.39 -50.08 -40.12
N LEU A 492 -19.12 -49.70 -40.04
CA LEU A 492 -18.31 -49.32 -41.20
C LEU A 492 -18.17 -50.47 -42.24
N PRO A 493 -17.85 -51.72 -41.85
CA PRO A 493 -17.64 -52.80 -42.82
C PRO A 493 -18.93 -53.22 -43.57
N PRO A 494 -20.09 -53.44 -42.90
CA PRO A 494 -21.34 -53.74 -43.60
C PRO A 494 -21.80 -52.60 -44.51
N THR A 495 -21.59 -51.35 -44.09
CA THR A 495 -21.98 -50.17 -44.90
C THR A 495 -21.14 -50.08 -46.17
N PHE A 496 -19.83 -50.33 -46.10
CA PHE A 496 -18.95 -50.38 -47.27
C PHE A 496 -19.32 -51.50 -48.24
N VAL A 497 -19.66 -52.67 -47.72
CA VAL A 497 -20.13 -53.80 -48.54
C VAL A 497 -21.49 -53.46 -49.18
N ALA A 498 -22.40 -52.83 -48.44
CA ALA A 498 -23.70 -52.39 -48.96
C ALA A 498 -23.57 -51.32 -50.06
N THR A 499 -22.66 -50.35 -49.91
CA THR A 499 -22.39 -49.36 -50.97
C THR A 499 -21.75 -49.99 -52.20
N LEU A 500 -20.79 -50.91 -52.03
CA LEU A 500 -20.21 -51.67 -53.16
C LEU A 500 -21.27 -52.45 -53.94
N PHE A 501 -22.25 -53.04 -53.26
CA PHE A 501 -23.36 -53.73 -53.90
C PHE A 501 -24.43 -52.80 -54.49
N SER A 502 -24.49 -51.53 -54.06
CA SER A 502 -25.36 -50.49 -54.59
C SER A 502 -24.77 -49.79 -55.83
N MET A 503 -23.44 -49.78 -55.96
CA MET A 503 -22.78 -49.37 -57.20
C MET A 503 -23.23 -50.31 -58.34
N SER A 504 -23.53 -49.74 -59.51
CA SER A 504 -24.14 -50.40 -60.67
C SER A 504 -23.29 -51.50 -61.33
N MET A 505 -22.26 -52.00 -60.64
CA MET A 505 -21.39 -53.10 -61.07
C MET A 505 -22.05 -54.47 -60.86
N PHE A 506 -23.13 -54.57 -60.07
CA PHE A 506 -23.90 -55.80 -59.87
C PHE A 506 -25.31 -55.66 -60.46
N ASP A 507 -25.55 -56.27 -61.62
CA ASP A 507 -26.88 -56.35 -62.22
C ASP A 507 -27.66 -57.49 -61.56
N TRP A 508 -28.67 -57.14 -60.78
CA TRP A 508 -29.53 -58.09 -60.06
C TRP A 508 -30.76 -58.51 -60.87
N SER A 509 -30.87 -58.10 -62.14
CA SER A 509 -32.01 -58.43 -63.00
C SER A 509 -31.79 -59.71 -63.81
N ASN A 510 -32.32 -60.83 -63.31
CA ASN A 510 -32.67 -61.97 -64.14
C ASN A 510 -34.18 -62.19 -64.03
N GLY A 511 -34.95 -61.59 -64.96
CA GLY A 511 -36.34 -61.98 -65.22
C GLY A 511 -37.42 -61.15 -64.54
N ASP A 512 -38.20 -60.48 -65.40
CA ASP A 512 -39.54 -59.89 -65.27
C ASP A 512 -39.88 -58.85 -64.19
N ARG A 513 -40.40 -57.72 -64.69
CA ARG A 513 -40.87 -56.56 -63.92
C ARG A 513 -42.29 -56.79 -63.44
N SER A 514 -42.49 -57.61 -62.42
CA SER A 514 -43.72 -57.57 -61.61
C SER A 514 -43.54 -58.33 -60.31
N SER A 515 -43.93 -57.69 -59.19
CA SER A 515 -43.93 -58.18 -57.80
C SER A 515 -42.58 -58.20 -57.07
N GLY A 516 -42.51 -57.47 -55.96
CA GLY A 516 -41.30 -57.22 -55.18
C GLY A 516 -40.79 -58.47 -54.47
N HIS A 517 -39.91 -59.23 -55.13
CA HIS A 517 -39.16 -60.35 -54.55
C HIS A 517 -37.68 -59.97 -54.39
N VAL A 518 -37.14 -60.21 -53.20
CA VAL A 518 -35.72 -60.07 -52.86
C VAL A 518 -34.92 -61.09 -53.69
N SER A 519 -33.79 -60.68 -54.30
CA SER A 519 -32.94 -61.53 -55.15
C SER A 519 -32.33 -62.73 -54.38
N ASP A 520 -32.32 -63.93 -54.96
CA ASP A 520 -31.78 -65.19 -54.39
C ASP A 520 -30.28 -65.13 -54.02
N LYS A 521 -29.57 -64.10 -54.44
CA LYS A 521 -28.14 -63.88 -54.14
C LYS A 521 -27.89 -63.03 -52.88
N PHE A 522 -28.93 -62.69 -52.13
CA PHE A 522 -28.84 -61.93 -50.87
C PHE A 522 -27.89 -62.57 -49.83
N TRP A 523 -27.64 -63.88 -49.91
CA TRP A 523 -26.71 -64.58 -49.00
C TRP A 523 -25.23 -64.15 -49.16
N ILE A 524 -24.82 -63.69 -50.35
CA ILE A 524 -23.44 -63.26 -50.62
C ILE A 524 -23.07 -62.02 -49.79
N PHE A 525 -24.03 -61.14 -49.51
CA PHE A 525 -23.84 -60.00 -48.61
C PHE A 525 -23.39 -60.46 -47.21
N TRP A 526 -24.10 -61.43 -46.63
CA TRP A 526 -23.77 -61.97 -45.31
C TRP A 526 -22.44 -62.73 -45.30
N ALA A 527 -22.12 -63.45 -46.38
CA ALA A 527 -20.87 -64.19 -46.54
C ALA A 527 -19.62 -63.28 -46.56
N ILE A 528 -19.75 -62.02 -46.99
CA ILE A 528 -18.63 -61.05 -47.03
C ILE A 528 -18.66 -60.09 -45.86
N ALA A 529 -19.84 -59.58 -45.48
CA ALA A 529 -19.98 -58.58 -44.42
C ALA A 529 -19.61 -59.13 -43.04
N VAL A 530 -19.97 -60.39 -42.73
CA VAL A 530 -19.71 -60.99 -41.40
C VAL A 530 -18.21 -61.21 -41.16
N PRO A 531 -17.44 -61.84 -42.07
CA PRO A 531 -15.99 -62.00 -41.88
C PRO A 531 -15.27 -60.66 -41.80
N LEU A 532 -15.64 -59.69 -42.66
CA LEU A 532 -14.99 -58.37 -42.67
C LEU A 532 -15.21 -57.62 -41.34
N THR A 533 -16.41 -57.71 -40.78
CA THR A 533 -16.74 -57.14 -39.46
C THR A 533 -15.99 -57.87 -38.33
N ALA A 534 -15.84 -59.19 -38.42
CA ALA A 534 -15.05 -59.95 -37.46
C ALA A 534 -13.56 -59.54 -37.52
N THR A 535 -13.01 -59.32 -38.71
CA THR A 535 -11.62 -58.87 -38.89
C THR A 535 -11.39 -57.47 -38.32
N THR A 536 -12.28 -56.50 -38.57
CA THR A 536 -12.13 -55.14 -38.01
C THR A 536 -12.22 -55.12 -36.49
N ILE A 537 -13.16 -55.87 -35.90
CA ILE A 537 -13.28 -56.00 -34.44
C ILE A 537 -12.03 -56.68 -33.85
N LEU A 538 -11.52 -57.74 -34.50
CA LEU A 538 -10.31 -58.45 -34.06
C LEU A 538 -9.08 -57.53 -34.09
N CYS A 539 -8.90 -56.77 -35.18
CA CYS A 539 -7.82 -55.78 -35.29
C CYS A 539 -7.91 -54.71 -34.19
N TRP A 540 -9.09 -54.16 -33.93
CA TRP A 540 -9.29 -53.18 -32.86
C TRP A 540 -9.00 -53.78 -31.48
N TYR A 541 -9.48 -54.99 -31.21
CA TYR A 541 -9.25 -55.68 -29.94
C TYR A 541 -7.76 -55.96 -29.68
N LEU A 542 -7.03 -56.42 -30.70
CA LEU A 542 -5.59 -56.67 -30.59
C LEU A 542 -4.81 -55.36 -30.37
N TRP A 543 -5.16 -54.29 -31.08
CA TRP A 543 -4.55 -52.97 -30.89
C TRP A 543 -4.82 -52.39 -29.50
N TYR A 544 -6.08 -52.46 -29.03
CA TYR A 544 -6.46 -52.03 -27.69
C TYR A 544 -5.73 -52.84 -26.61
N ARG A 545 -5.60 -54.16 -26.78
CA ARG A 545 -4.89 -55.02 -25.83
C ARG A 545 -3.40 -54.70 -25.76
N HIS A 546 -2.74 -54.48 -26.90
CA HIS A 546 -1.30 -54.15 -26.94
C HIS A 546 -1.02 -52.80 -26.28
N THR A 547 -1.79 -51.77 -26.64
CA THR A 547 -1.65 -50.42 -26.06
C THR A 547 -1.97 -50.39 -24.57
N TYR A 548 -2.95 -51.17 -24.11
CA TYR A 548 -3.28 -51.30 -22.69
C TYR A 548 -2.17 -51.95 -21.86
N GLN A 549 -1.50 -52.97 -22.41
CA GLN A 549 -0.37 -53.64 -21.75
C GLN A 549 0.84 -52.71 -21.61
N GLU A 550 1.16 -51.91 -22.63
CA GLU A 550 2.23 -50.90 -22.55
C GLU A 550 1.94 -49.82 -21.51
N TRP A 551 0.68 -49.38 -21.40
CA TRP A 551 0.25 -48.41 -20.39
C TRP A 551 0.42 -48.96 -18.97
N GLN A 552 0.00 -50.20 -18.71
CA GLN A 552 0.18 -50.82 -17.39
C GLN A 552 1.65 -51.05 -17.03
N GLY A 553 2.50 -51.40 -18.01
CA GLY A 553 3.93 -51.60 -17.79
C GLY A 553 4.66 -50.32 -17.37
N LYS A 554 4.33 -49.17 -17.97
CA LYS A 554 4.95 -47.87 -17.66
C LYS A 554 4.47 -47.26 -16.33
N PHE A 555 3.17 -47.32 -16.03
CA PHE A 555 2.62 -46.72 -14.80
C PHE A 555 2.58 -47.67 -13.59
N GLY A 556 2.63 -48.98 -13.80
CA GLY A 556 2.69 -49.99 -12.72
C GLY A 556 4.01 -49.98 -11.96
N ARG A 557 5.14 -49.75 -12.66
CA ARG A 557 6.47 -49.63 -12.01
C ARG A 557 6.57 -48.41 -11.10
N HIS A 558 6.00 -47.27 -11.48
CA HIS A 558 6.06 -46.04 -10.68
C HIS A 558 5.27 -46.10 -9.35
N ARG A 559 4.23 -46.95 -9.24
CA ARG A 559 3.51 -47.16 -7.97
C ARG A 559 4.27 -48.04 -6.98
N LEU A 560 5.11 -48.95 -7.47
CA LEU A 560 5.93 -49.81 -6.62
C LEU A 560 7.11 -49.04 -6.04
N ASP A 561 7.75 -48.16 -6.82
CA ASP A 561 8.82 -47.27 -6.32
C ASP A 561 8.33 -46.26 -5.26
N LYS A 562 7.12 -45.70 -5.41
CA LYS A 562 6.55 -44.80 -4.39
C LYS A 562 6.16 -45.51 -3.09
N ARG A 563 5.79 -46.79 -3.13
CA ARG A 563 5.56 -47.60 -1.93
C ARG A 563 6.88 -48.00 -1.26
N ALA A 564 7.87 -48.42 -2.04
CA ALA A 564 9.20 -48.72 -1.53
C ALA A 564 9.87 -47.51 -0.86
N GLY A 565 9.66 -46.29 -1.38
CA GLY A 565 10.14 -45.05 -0.74
C GLY A 565 9.38 -44.63 0.53
N HIS A 566 8.10 -44.96 0.65
CA HIS A 566 7.31 -44.69 1.87
C HIS A 566 7.63 -45.70 2.99
N ASP A 567 7.91 -46.95 2.62
CA ASP A 567 8.31 -48.01 3.56
C ASP A 567 9.78 -47.85 4.04
N ALA A 568 10.62 -47.13 3.28
CA ALA A 568 12.01 -46.82 3.66
C ALA A 568 12.15 -45.61 4.61
N ILE A 569 11.11 -44.77 4.76
CA ILE A 569 11.10 -43.62 5.69
C ILE A 569 10.48 -44.00 7.05
N GLY A 570 9.87 -45.19 7.16
CA GLY A 570 9.25 -45.69 8.40
C GLY A 570 10.14 -46.58 9.28
N SER A 571 11.42 -46.73 8.97
CA SER A 571 12.34 -47.58 9.74
C SER A 571 13.46 -46.79 10.41
N ASP A 572 13.09 -45.82 11.24
CA ASP A 572 13.96 -45.37 12.34
C ASP A 572 13.09 -44.79 13.45
N GLU A 573 12.51 -45.68 14.26
CA GLU A 573 12.28 -45.50 15.69
C GLU A 573 11.69 -46.80 16.26
N GLY A 574 12.54 -47.57 16.94
CA GLY A 574 12.09 -48.62 17.83
C GLY A 574 11.54 -48.01 19.13
N VAL A 575 10.43 -48.55 19.63
CA VAL A 575 10.32 -49.16 20.98
C VAL A 575 8.88 -49.67 21.18
N THR A 576 8.79 -51.01 21.18
CA THR A 576 7.91 -51.92 21.93
C THR A 576 6.45 -51.52 22.24
N SER A 577 5.49 -52.23 21.63
CA SER A 577 4.64 -53.21 22.35
C SER A 577 3.62 -53.88 21.40
N LYS A 578 3.40 -55.18 21.60
CA LYS A 578 2.38 -56.05 20.99
C LYS A 578 1.71 -56.82 22.16
N PRO A 579 0.59 -57.53 21.98
CA PRO A 579 -0.60 -57.25 21.16
C PRO A 579 -1.92 -57.66 21.88
N LYS A 580 -3.08 -57.51 21.19
CA LYS A 580 -4.40 -58.19 21.27
C LYS A 580 -5.54 -57.15 21.33
N ASP A 581 -6.64 -57.21 20.58
CA ASP A 581 -7.34 -58.33 19.95
C ASP A 581 -8.00 -57.97 18.62
N LYS A 582 -8.23 -59.03 17.84
CA LYS A 582 -8.95 -59.06 16.56
C LYS A 582 -10.47 -58.96 16.82
N GLN A 583 -11.20 -58.33 15.90
CA GLN A 583 -12.26 -58.94 15.06
C GLN A 583 -13.41 -57.96 14.73
N HIS A 584 -13.69 -57.87 13.42
CA HIS A 584 -15.00 -57.82 12.76
C HIS A 584 -16.07 -56.82 13.24
N LEU A 585 -16.47 -55.88 12.37
CA LEU A 585 -17.72 -56.00 11.59
C LEU A 585 -17.92 -54.82 10.62
N LEU A 586 -18.12 -55.20 9.36
CA LEU A 586 -18.60 -54.39 8.24
C LEU A 586 -20.12 -54.17 8.32
N PHE A 587 -20.62 -53.19 7.54
CA PHE A 587 -22.01 -53.01 7.08
C PHE A 587 -23.01 -52.59 8.19
N LYS A 588 -23.90 -51.59 8.05
CA LYS A 588 -24.73 -51.18 6.91
C LYS A 588 -25.51 -49.90 7.27
N ARG A 589 -25.94 -49.18 6.24
CA ARG A 589 -26.68 -47.91 6.24
C ARG A 589 -28.21 -48.16 6.20
N ARG A 590 -28.96 -47.25 6.84
CA ARG A 590 -30.33 -46.73 6.57
C ARG A 590 -31.59 -47.41 7.16
N ARG A 591 -32.42 -46.51 7.71
CA ARG A 591 -33.91 -46.41 7.70
C ARG A 591 -34.67 -47.31 8.68
N ASP A 592 -35.73 -46.90 9.38
CA ASP A 592 -36.64 -45.74 9.27
C ASP A 592 -37.34 -45.46 10.62
N ASP A 593 -37.83 -44.22 10.74
CA ASP A 593 -39.12 -43.77 11.29
C ASP A 593 -39.59 -44.05 12.73
N SER A 594 -39.88 -42.91 13.39
CA SER A 594 -41.22 -42.49 13.85
C SER A 594 -41.38 -42.13 15.34
N ILE A 595 -41.59 -40.82 15.53
CA ILE A 595 -42.74 -40.22 16.22
C ILE A 595 -42.94 -40.56 17.72
N GLY A 596 -42.78 -39.55 18.56
CA GLY A 596 -43.30 -39.57 19.93
C GLY A 596 -43.07 -38.28 20.70
N ARG A 597 -43.88 -37.24 20.43
CA ARG A 597 -43.99 -36.01 21.24
C ARG A 597 -44.13 -36.30 22.74
N ARG A 598 -43.49 -35.49 23.59
CA ARG A 598 -44.16 -34.58 24.57
C ARG A 598 -43.14 -33.80 25.41
N ASN A 599 -43.23 -32.48 25.32
CA ASN A 599 -42.91 -31.57 26.43
C ASN A 599 -43.87 -31.84 27.60
N PRO A 600 -43.48 -31.46 28.82
CA PRO A 600 -44.09 -30.27 29.39
C PRO A 600 -43.09 -29.28 30.01
N ALA A 601 -43.49 -28.02 29.98
CA ALA A 601 -42.87 -26.91 30.68
C ALA A 601 -42.99 -27.04 32.21
N ALA A 602 -42.06 -26.44 32.96
CA ALA A 602 -42.35 -25.44 34.00
C ALA A 602 -41.08 -25.03 34.80
N SER A 603 -40.96 -23.72 35.05
CA SER A 603 -40.39 -23.03 36.23
C SER A 603 -38.96 -23.44 36.67
N VAL A 604 -37.96 -22.55 36.64
CA VAL A 604 -37.72 -21.36 37.49
C VAL A 604 -36.52 -20.64 36.88
#